data_AF-A0A923UHY2-F1
#
_entry.id   AF-A0A923UHY2-F1
#
_cell.length_a   1.000
_cell.length_b   1.000
_cell.length_c   1.000
_cell.angle_alpha   90.00
_cell.angle_beta   90.00
_cell.angle_gamma   90.00
#
_symmetry.space_group_name_H-M   'P 1'
#
loop_
_entity.id
_entity.type
_entity.pdbx_description
1 polymer ?
#
loop_
_entity_poly.entity_id
_entity_poly.type
_entity_poly.pdbx_seq_one_letter_code
_entity_poly.pdbx_strand_id
1 'polypeptide(L)'
;MNLLNHYAIFLSNGSDKISLIEQIKSKNLTGVLLSFNKLEGVIFSKISVSKILEEEECHGFTEVTKSLNRSLKSMSSGEQKKVFLQYLLAQKFDFIILDNPFDNLDIASRENLKTRFCEASKKTIFIQLVHRERDLLPF
;
A
#
# COMPACT_ATOMS: atom_id res chain seq x y z
N MET A 1 25.79 2.57 4.24
CA MET A 1 24.67 3.31 4.86
C MET A 1 23.40 2.54 4.53
N ASN A 2 22.77 1.89 5.51
CA ASN A 2 21.44 1.31 5.31
C ASN A 2 20.49 2.48 5.07
N LEU A 3 20.02 2.64 3.83
CA LEU A 3 18.85 3.46 3.58
C LEU A 3 17.70 2.85 4.38
N LEU A 4 17.05 3.69 5.19
CA LEU A 4 15.79 3.31 5.83
C LEU A 4 14.79 3.07 4.70
N ASN A 5 14.53 1.80 4.39
CA ASN A 5 13.56 1.42 3.36
C ASN A 5 12.11 1.57 3.85
N HIS A 6 11.92 2.12 5.05
CA HIS A 6 10.62 2.25 5.68
C HIS A 6 10.52 3.54 6.49
N TYR A 7 9.48 4.31 6.21
CA TYR A 7 9.13 5.55 6.91
C TYR A 7 7.73 5.38 7.49
N ALA A 8 7.60 5.51 8.81
CA ALA A 8 6.30 5.52 9.47
C ALA A 8 5.90 6.94 9.83
N ILE A 9 4.72 7.36 9.37
CA ILE A 9 4.15 8.68 9.65
C ILE A 9 2.95 8.46 10.56
N PHE A 10 3.06 8.94 11.79
CA PHE A 10 2.00 8.90 12.79
C PHE A 10 0.99 10.01 12.52
N LEU A 11 -0.25 9.61 12.29
CA LEU A 11 -1.35 10.51 11.99
C LEU A 11 -2.21 10.70 13.24
N SER A 12 -2.11 11.89 13.83
CA SER A 12 -2.83 12.30 15.04
C SER A 12 -4.34 12.47 14.80
N ASN A 13 -4.75 12.78 13.56
CA ASN A 13 -6.14 13.02 13.17
C ASN A 13 -6.38 12.74 11.67
N GLY A 14 -7.64 12.79 11.22
CA GLY A 14 -8.02 12.49 9.83
C GLY A 14 -7.65 13.56 8.80
N SER A 15 -7.49 14.82 9.20
CA SER A 15 -7.11 15.94 8.32
C SER A 15 -5.65 15.84 7.88
N ASP A 16 -4.76 15.41 8.77
CA ASP A 16 -3.33 15.27 8.49
C ASP A 16 -3.09 14.21 7.41
N LYS A 17 -3.92 13.16 7.39
CA LYS A 17 -3.88 12.09 6.39
C LYS A 17 -4.14 12.61 4.97
N ILE A 18 -5.24 13.35 4.80
CA ILE A 18 -5.66 13.85 3.50
C ILE A 18 -4.62 14.84 2.98
N SER A 19 -4.18 15.77 3.83
CA SER A 19 -3.14 16.74 3.49
C SER A 19 -1.85 16.05 3.02
N LEU A 20 -1.39 15.03 3.74
CA LEU A 20 -0.18 14.29 3.40
C LEU A 20 -0.34 13.52 2.08
N ILE A 21 -1.46 12.83 1.88
CA ILE A 21 -1.72 12.12 0.62
C ILE A 21 -1.73 13.09 -0.56
N GLU A 22 -2.34 14.26 -0.41
CA GLU A 22 -2.36 15.30 -1.44
C GLU A 22 -0.97 15.92 -1.67
N GLN A 23 -0.16 16.10 -0.62
CA GLN A 23 1.24 16.53 -0.76
C GLN A 23 2.08 15.51 -1.53
N ILE A 24 1.88 14.21 -1.28
CA ILE A 24 2.61 13.17 -2.01
C ILE A 24 2.15 13.12 -3.48
N LYS A 25 0.83 13.18 -3.75
CA LYS A 25 0.30 13.22 -5.12
C LYS A 25 0.78 14.44 -5.90
N SER A 26 0.82 15.61 -5.24
CA SER A 26 1.29 16.87 -5.84
C SER A 26 2.81 16.99 -5.91
N LYS A 27 3.56 15.97 -5.43
CA LYS A 27 5.03 15.97 -5.39
C LYS A 27 5.57 17.22 -4.69
N ASN A 28 4.89 17.65 -3.63
CA ASN A 28 5.23 18.83 -2.84
C ASN A 28 5.58 18.42 -1.39
N LEU A 29 6.41 17.39 -1.25
CA LEU A 29 6.93 16.94 0.04
C LEU A 29 8.09 17.84 0.46
N THR A 30 8.15 18.14 1.75
CA THR A 30 9.17 18.98 2.36
C THR A 30 9.99 18.18 3.39
N GLY A 31 11.14 18.72 3.79
CA GLY A 31 12.00 18.11 4.81
C GLY A 31 12.66 16.80 4.34
N VAL A 32 12.63 15.78 5.20
CA VAL A 32 13.28 14.48 4.96
C VAL A 32 12.72 13.76 3.73
N LEU A 33 11.49 14.09 3.34
CA LEU A 33 10.79 13.47 2.21
C LEU A 33 10.97 14.22 0.87
N LEU A 34 11.74 15.30 0.82
CA LEU A 34 11.95 16.10 -0.40
C LEU A 34 12.48 15.24 -1.57
N SER A 35 13.32 14.23 -1.27
CA SER A 35 13.87 13.29 -2.25
C SER A 35 12.80 12.47 -2.98
N PHE A 36 11.62 12.29 -2.36
CA PHE A 36 10.52 11.52 -2.94
C PHE A 36 9.72 12.29 -4.01
N ASN A 37 9.87 13.62 -4.10
CA ASN A 37 9.18 14.41 -5.12
C ASN A 37 9.59 14.04 -6.56
N LYS A 38 10.76 13.43 -6.73
CA LYS A 38 11.25 12.97 -8.04
C LYS A 38 10.93 11.51 -8.35
N LEU A 39 10.41 10.77 -7.36
CA LEU A 39 10.15 9.35 -7.44
C LEU A 39 8.69 9.08 -7.80
N GLU A 40 8.41 7.93 -8.40
CA GLU A 40 7.05 7.46 -8.67
C GLU A 40 6.54 6.57 -7.55
N GLY A 41 5.49 7.05 -6.88
CA GLY A 41 4.86 6.36 -5.77
C GLY A 41 3.45 5.89 -6.08
N VAL A 42 3.03 4.81 -5.41
CA VAL A 42 1.67 4.30 -5.48
C VAL A 42 1.07 4.13 -4.08
N ILE A 43 -0.25 4.25 -3.97
CA ILE A 43 -0.97 4.09 -2.70
C ILE A 43 -1.58 2.68 -2.62
N PHE A 44 -1.18 1.94 -1.60
CA PHE A 44 -1.82 0.73 -1.13
C PHE A 44 -2.90 1.10 -0.10
N SER A 45 -4.16 1.13 -0.54
CA SER A 45 -5.31 1.44 0.31
C SER A 45 -6.51 0.57 -0.05
N LYS A 46 -7.50 0.53 0.83
CA LYS A 46 -8.81 -0.10 0.52
C LYS A 46 -9.45 0.54 -0.72
N ILE A 47 -9.35 1.86 -0.88
CA ILE A 47 -9.92 2.58 -2.02
C ILE A 47 -9.28 2.11 -3.33
N SER A 48 -7.97 1.89 -3.34
CA SER A 48 -7.26 1.38 -4.53
C SER A 48 -7.76 -0.01 -4.94
N VAL A 49 -8.00 -0.89 -3.96
CA VAL A 49 -8.56 -2.23 -4.21
C VAL A 49 -10.01 -2.13 -4.72
N SER A 50 -10.83 -1.26 -4.11
CA SER A 50 -12.21 -1.02 -4.54
C SER A 50 -12.31 -0.51 -5.97
N LYS A 51 -11.40 0.39 -6.38
CA LYS A 51 -11.35 0.86 -7.77
C LYS A 51 -11.12 -0.28 -8.77
N ILE A 52 -10.23 -1.22 -8.44
CA ILE A 52 -9.97 -2.37 -9.30
C ILE A 52 -11.18 -3.29 -9.35
N LEU A 53 -11.90 -3.47 -8.23
CA LEU A 53 -13.15 -4.23 -8.20
C LEU A 53 -14.22 -3.60 -9.09
N GLU A 54 -14.40 -2.28 -9.01
CA GLU A 54 -15.35 -1.53 -9.86
C GLU A 54 -14.96 -1.63 -11.34
N GLU A 55 -13.67 -1.50 -11.66
CA GLU A 55 -13.15 -1.69 -13.01
C GLU A 55 -13.41 -3.11 -13.52
N GLU A 56 -13.24 -4.12 -12.67
CA GLU A 56 -13.53 -5.52 -13.01
C GLU A 56 -15.00 -5.77 -13.32
N GLU A 57 -15.89 -5.14 -12.57
CA GLU A 57 -17.34 -5.26 -12.79
C GLU A 57 -17.76 -4.66 -14.12
N CYS A 58 -17.15 -3.54 -14.51
CA CYS A 58 -17.45 -2.85 -15.77
C CYS A 58 -16.79 -3.50 -16.99
N HIS A 59 -15.56 -4.01 -16.87
CA HIS A 59 -14.72 -4.37 -18.01
C HIS A 59 -14.23 -5.82 -18.01
N GLY A 60 -14.54 -6.62 -16.99
CA GLY A 60 -14.05 -7.99 -16.84
C GLY A 60 -12.67 -8.05 -16.18
N PHE A 61 -11.89 -9.12 -16.36
CA PHE A 61 -10.61 -9.25 -15.66
C PHE A 61 -9.65 -8.09 -15.92
N THR A 62 -9.13 -7.49 -14.85
CA THR A 62 -8.10 -6.44 -14.90
C THR A 62 -6.71 -7.05 -14.99
N GLU A 63 -5.68 -6.24 -15.29
CA GLU A 63 -4.28 -6.69 -15.29
C GLU A 63 -3.85 -7.31 -13.94
N VAL A 64 -4.56 -6.98 -12.86
CA VAL A 64 -4.34 -7.55 -11.51
C VAL A 64 -4.81 -9.00 -11.41
N THR A 65 -5.92 -9.37 -12.06
CA THR A 65 -6.54 -10.70 -11.94
C THR A 65 -6.47 -11.56 -13.19
N LYS A 66 -6.09 -10.98 -14.32
CA LYS A 66 -5.94 -11.66 -15.60
C LYS A 66 -5.05 -12.89 -15.52
N SER A 67 -3.96 -12.82 -14.73
CA SER A 67 -3.06 -13.96 -14.51
C SER A 67 -3.63 -15.02 -13.55
N LEU A 68 -4.61 -14.66 -12.72
CA LEU A 68 -5.23 -15.55 -11.74
C LEU A 68 -6.48 -16.25 -12.29
N ASN A 69 -7.02 -15.75 -13.41
CA ASN A 69 -8.27 -16.22 -14.01
C ASN A 69 -9.42 -16.32 -12.99
N ARG A 70 -9.42 -15.41 -12.00
CA ARG A 70 -10.34 -15.36 -10.86
C ARG A 70 -10.55 -13.92 -10.44
N SER A 71 -11.80 -13.49 -10.32
CA SER A 71 -12.13 -12.10 -9.96
C SER A 71 -11.77 -11.80 -8.51
N LEU A 72 -11.32 -10.57 -8.24
CA LEU A 72 -11.08 -10.05 -6.89
C LEU A 72 -12.34 -10.12 -6.02
N LYS A 73 -13.53 -9.97 -6.62
CA LYS A 73 -14.80 -10.01 -5.89
C LYS A 73 -15.07 -11.37 -5.25
N SER A 74 -14.50 -12.44 -5.80
CA SER A 74 -14.61 -13.80 -5.27
C SER A 74 -13.60 -14.11 -4.15
N MET A 75 -12.72 -13.18 -3.83
CA MET A 75 -11.63 -13.34 -2.85
C MET A 75 -11.98 -12.66 -1.53
N SER A 76 -11.43 -13.17 -0.43
CA SER A 76 -11.49 -12.50 0.87
C SER A 76 -10.72 -11.18 0.86
N SER A 77 -11.01 -10.28 1.81
CA SER A 77 -10.29 -9.01 1.96
C SER A 77 -8.77 -9.18 2.09
N GLY A 78 -8.34 -10.25 2.77
CA GLY A 78 -6.93 -10.62 2.91
C GLY A 78 -6.30 -11.08 1.59
N GLU A 79 -7.00 -11.92 0.84
CA GLU A 79 -6.53 -12.37 -0.49
C GLU A 79 -6.48 -11.20 -1.48
N GLN A 80 -7.51 -10.36 -1.53
CA GLN A 80 -7.55 -9.17 -2.38
C GLN A 80 -6.33 -8.27 -2.15
N LYS A 81 -6.03 -7.98 -0.88
CA LYS A 81 -4.86 -7.20 -0.48
C LYS A 81 -3.54 -7.86 -0.86
N LYS A 82 -3.42 -9.18 -0.75
CA LYS A 82 -2.21 -9.92 -1.14
C LYS A 82 -1.98 -9.89 -2.65
N VAL A 83 -3.04 -10.09 -3.44
CA VAL A 83 -2.97 -10.02 -4.90
C VAL A 83 -2.59 -8.60 -5.32
N PHE A 84 -3.25 -7.60 -4.74
CA PHE A 84 -2.95 -6.21 -5.04
C PHE A 84 -1.51 -5.83 -4.66
N LEU A 85 -1.01 -6.25 -3.50
CA LEU A 85 0.39 -6.03 -3.11
C LEU A 85 1.35 -6.66 -4.12
N GLN A 86 1.13 -7.92 -4.52
CA GLN A 86 1.98 -8.59 -5.51
C GLN A 86 1.96 -7.86 -6.86
N TYR A 87 0.80 -7.40 -7.29
CA TYR A 87 0.68 -6.58 -8.49
C TYR A 87 1.52 -5.30 -8.37
N LEU A 88 1.38 -4.54 -7.27
CA LEU A 88 2.17 -3.32 -7.06
C LEU A 88 3.68 -3.59 -7.03
N LEU A 89 4.12 -4.70 -6.42
CA LEU A 89 5.53 -5.08 -6.37
C LEU A 89 6.08 -5.54 -7.73
N ALA A 90 5.22 -5.99 -8.63
CA ALA A 90 5.61 -6.31 -10.00
C ALA A 90 5.73 -5.05 -10.88
N GLN A 91 5.11 -3.94 -10.48
CA GLN A 91 5.24 -2.65 -11.14
C GLN A 91 6.53 -1.94 -10.74
N LYS A 92 7.01 -1.02 -11.59
CA LYS A 92 8.24 -0.24 -11.36
C LYS A 92 7.99 1.03 -10.53
N PHE A 93 7.35 0.89 -9.37
CA PHE A 93 7.22 2.00 -8.42
C PHE A 93 8.47 2.11 -7.55
N ASP A 94 8.93 3.33 -7.31
CA ASP A 94 10.06 3.61 -6.43
C ASP A 94 9.67 3.45 -4.95
N PHE A 95 8.42 3.76 -4.61
CA PHE A 95 7.90 3.60 -3.26
C PHE A 95 6.40 3.29 -3.21
N ILE A 96 5.97 2.68 -2.11
CA ILE A 96 4.57 2.34 -1.85
C ILE A 96 4.11 2.98 -0.53
N ILE A 97 3.01 3.73 -0.59
CA ILE A 97 2.37 4.30 0.59
C ILE A 97 1.36 3.29 1.12
N LEU A 98 1.48 2.90 2.38
CA LEU A 98 0.56 1.97 3.03
C LEU A 98 -0.44 2.77 3.86
N ASP A 99 -1.69 2.78 3.42
CA ASP A 99 -2.80 3.41 4.14
C ASP A 99 -3.68 2.35 4.79
N ASN A 100 -3.59 2.24 6.12
CA ASN A 100 -4.28 1.24 6.93
C ASN A 100 -4.25 -0.19 6.32
N PRO A 101 -3.04 -0.73 6.03
CA PRO A 101 -2.90 -1.98 5.28
C PRO A 101 -3.53 -3.19 5.99
N PHE A 102 -3.71 -3.13 7.31
CA PHE A 102 -4.21 -4.24 8.13
C PHE A 102 -5.72 -4.20 8.42
N ASP A 103 -6.46 -3.18 7.95
CA ASP A 103 -7.90 -3.07 8.22
C ASP A 103 -8.70 -4.25 7.65
N ASN A 104 -9.72 -4.68 8.37
CA ASN A 104 -10.64 -5.76 7.97
C ASN A 104 -9.93 -7.11 7.68
N LEU A 105 -8.80 -7.37 8.34
CA LEU A 105 -8.08 -8.63 8.30
C LEU A 105 -8.17 -9.37 9.63
N ASP A 106 -8.40 -10.68 9.56
CA ASP A 106 -8.22 -11.59 10.68
C ASP A 106 -6.74 -11.73 11.04
N ILE A 107 -6.47 -12.31 12.22
CA ILE A 107 -5.11 -12.44 12.76
C ILE A 107 -4.18 -13.19 11.79
N ALA A 108 -4.65 -14.28 11.17
CA ALA A 108 -3.82 -15.08 10.27
C ALA A 108 -3.51 -14.32 8.97
N SER A 109 -4.50 -13.62 8.39
CA SER A 109 -4.26 -12.77 7.22
C SER A 109 -3.34 -11.60 7.51
N ARG A 110 -3.44 -10.99 8.70
CA ARG A 110 -2.54 -9.90 9.14
C ARG A 110 -1.10 -10.36 9.19
N GLU A 111 -0.82 -11.49 9.86
CA GLU A 111 0.53 -12.02 9.97
C GLU A 111 1.10 -12.40 8.60
N ASN A 112 0.31 -13.04 7.75
CA ASN A 112 0.75 -13.36 6.40
C ASN A 112 1.10 -12.11 5.56
N LEU A 113 0.26 -11.06 5.65
CA LEU A 113 0.52 -9.82 4.94
C LEU A 113 1.75 -9.08 5.50
N LYS A 114 1.94 -9.11 6.82
CA LYS A 114 3.11 -8.55 7.52
C LYS A 114 4.41 -9.21 7.05
N THR A 115 4.43 -10.54 6.93
CA THR A 115 5.59 -11.27 6.37
C THR A 115 5.90 -10.80 4.96
N ARG A 116 4.89 -10.64 4.10
CA ARG A 116 5.09 -10.17 2.72
C ARG A 116 5.64 -8.74 2.65
N PHE A 117 5.16 -7.84 3.51
CA PHE A 117 5.72 -6.49 3.60
C PHE A 117 7.19 -6.51 4.04
N CYS A 118 7.55 -7.37 5.00
CA CYS A 118 8.92 -7.53 5.46
C CYS A 118 9.86 -8.08 4.38
N GLU A 119 9.38 -8.99 3.54
CA GLU A 119 10.16 -9.47 2.40
C GLU A 119 10.31 -8.39 1.32
N ALA A 120 9.24 -7.66 1.04
CA ALA A 120 9.22 -6.61 0.03
C ALA A 120 10.09 -5.40 0.42
N SER A 121 10.21 -5.08 1.71
CA SER A 121 10.96 -3.91 2.20
C SER A 121 12.46 -4.01 1.97
N LYS A 122 12.96 -5.20 1.65
CA LYS A 122 14.34 -5.42 1.22
C LYS A 122 14.65 -4.76 -0.13
N LYS A 123 13.64 -4.52 -0.97
CA LYS A 123 13.79 -4.01 -2.35
C LYS A 123 12.96 -2.75 -2.63
N THR A 124 11.88 -2.55 -1.89
CA THR A 124 10.91 -1.47 -2.12
C THR A 124 10.86 -0.56 -0.90
N ILE A 125 10.77 0.75 -1.14
CA ILE A 125 10.59 1.72 -0.06
C ILE A 125 9.12 1.80 0.33
N PHE A 126 8.82 1.72 1.62
CA PHE A 126 7.47 1.87 2.15
C PHE A 126 7.31 3.16 2.95
N ILE A 127 6.20 3.86 2.74
CA ILE A 127 5.75 4.97 3.58
C ILE A 127 4.46 4.52 4.27
N GLN A 128 4.56 4.11 5.53
CA GLN A 128 3.42 3.62 6.28
C GLN A 128 2.70 4.77 7.00
N LEU A 129 1.42 4.93 6.69
CA LEU A 129 0.52 5.82 7.41
C LEU A 129 -0.12 5.01 8.54
N VAL A 130 0.20 5.37 9.79
CA VAL A 130 -0.28 4.66 10.98
C VAL A 130 -1.01 5.60 11.92
N HIS A 131 -2.14 5.13 12.45
CA HIS A 131 -2.85 5.79 13.55
C HIS A 131 -2.51 5.20 14.91
N ARG A 132 -1.90 4.00 14.94
CA ARG A 132 -1.59 3.27 16.17
C ARG A 132 -0.23 2.59 16.04
N GLU A 133 0.59 2.69 17.09
CA GLU A 133 1.91 2.05 17.14
C GLU A 133 1.86 0.53 16.96
N ARG A 134 0.80 -0.12 17.45
CA ARG A 134 0.63 -1.58 17.31
C ARG A 134 0.51 -2.08 15.87
N ASP A 135 0.19 -1.21 14.93
CA ASP A 135 0.04 -1.55 13.52
C ASP A 135 1.32 -1.23 12.73
N LEU A 136 2.36 -0.73 13.41
CA LEU A 136 3.66 -0.46 12.84
C LEU A 136 4.34 -1.76 12.36
N LEU A 137 4.90 -1.70 11.15
CA LEU A 137 5.71 -2.78 10.60
C LEU A 137 7.09 -2.84 11.30
N PRO A 138 7.59 -4.03 11.66
CA PRO A 138 8.71 -4.20 12.59
C PRO A 138 10.11 -4.04 11.95
N PHE A 139 10.20 -3.53 10.72
CA PHE A 139 11.42 -3.48 9.92
C PHE A 139 11.80 -2.06 9.52
#